data_AF-A0A316EBL1-F1
#
_entry.id   AF-A0A316EBL1-F1
#
_cell.length_a   1.000
_cell.length_b   1.000
_cell.length_c   1.000
_cell.angle_alpha   90.00
_cell.angle_beta   90.00
_cell.angle_gamma   90.00
#
_symmetry.space_group_name_H-M   'P 1'
#
loop_
_entity.id
_entity.type
_entity.pdbx_description
1 polymer ?
#
loop_
_entity_poly.entity_id
_entity_poly.type
_entity_poly.pdbx_seq_one_letter_code
_entity_poly.pdbx_strand_id
1 'polypeptide(L)'
;MKQKINHTFSGKIWNTTFGGDFAALEIRDELSRQVSFSAINLLTGNVLWENIRPEKSWWLGLVGIFDTYLILHKYSSQQKPEPEGVLILDIYTGEVIQRLDNWVFFDFKDNILVVYQVENNFPVYKTIELSNNSVFVAQSDHNFVAPSVIHYPEDSPHFPTIFKFLYRLLGIEAQKAVDYLEISNKIIISYYIYREKSFQNYLLVTNRDREILLNDLIAETEGVGIDTFTVKSDTLLYVKNETQFIGYEL
;
A
#
# COMPACT_ATOMS: atom_id res chain seq x y z
N MET A 1 -3.72 16.04 14.92
CA MET A 1 -2.74 15.04 14.44
C MET A 1 -1.64 15.77 13.68
N LYS A 2 -0.41 15.24 13.67
CA LYS A 2 0.73 15.86 12.97
C LYS A 2 0.93 15.17 11.61
N GLN A 3 0.93 15.93 10.52
CA GLN A 3 1.25 15.41 9.20
C GLN A 3 2.76 15.13 9.12
N LYS A 4 3.14 13.89 8.78
CA LYS A 4 4.54 13.47 8.60
C LYS A 4 4.90 13.24 7.14
N ILE A 5 3.94 12.79 6.33
CA ILE A 5 4.15 12.53 4.90
C ILE A 5 3.09 13.30 4.12
N ASN A 6 3.55 14.01 3.09
CA ASN A 6 2.71 14.67 2.11
C ASN A 6 3.52 14.78 0.82
N HIS A 7 3.49 13.73 0.00
CA HIS A 7 4.27 13.66 -1.23
C HIS A 7 3.37 13.45 -2.43
N THR A 8 3.57 14.26 -3.47
CA THR A 8 2.84 14.13 -4.74
C THR A 8 3.75 13.47 -5.78
N PHE A 9 3.29 12.40 -6.40
CA PHE A 9 3.99 11.72 -7.49
C PHE A 9 3.49 12.21 -8.85
N SER A 10 4.34 12.10 -9.86
CA SER A 10 4.04 12.55 -11.23
C SER A 10 3.04 11.67 -11.98
N GLY A 11 2.65 10.53 -11.42
CA GLY A 11 1.75 9.57 -12.02
C GLY A 11 0.83 8.94 -10.98
N LYS A 12 -0.06 8.06 -11.45
CA LYS A 12 -1.01 7.34 -10.60
C LYS A 12 -0.25 6.35 -9.72
N ILE A 13 -0.40 6.48 -8.41
CA ILE A 13 -0.06 5.45 -7.43
C ILE A 13 -1.01 4.28 -7.69
N TRP A 14 -0.48 3.25 -8.33
CA TRP A 14 -1.21 2.07 -8.74
C TRP A 14 -1.29 1.02 -7.64
N ASN A 15 -0.21 0.87 -6.87
CA ASN A 15 -0.12 -0.07 -5.78
C ASN A 15 0.83 0.46 -4.70
N THR A 16 0.63 0.03 -3.46
CA THR A 16 1.49 0.32 -2.32
C THR A 16 1.74 -0.95 -1.52
N THR A 17 2.97 -1.16 -1.09
CA THR A 17 3.30 -2.25 -0.17
C THR A 17 4.15 -1.74 0.99
N PHE A 18 4.14 -2.47 2.10
CA PHE A 18 4.75 -2.06 3.35
C PHE A 18 5.56 -3.21 3.94
N GLY A 19 6.73 -2.92 4.51
CA GLY A 19 7.55 -3.89 5.23
C GLY A 19 8.54 -3.16 6.14
N GLY A 20 8.65 -3.61 7.39
CA GLY A 20 9.37 -2.88 8.44
C GLY A 20 8.90 -1.43 8.51
N ASP A 21 9.85 -0.51 8.39
CA ASP A 21 9.62 0.94 8.41
C ASP A 21 9.56 1.58 7.02
N PHE A 22 9.25 0.79 5.99
CA PHE A 22 9.27 1.24 4.60
C PHE A 22 7.90 1.12 3.95
N ALA A 23 7.60 2.08 3.09
CA ALA A 23 6.56 1.97 2.07
C ALA A 23 7.23 2.01 0.69
N ALA A 24 6.81 1.11 -0.20
CA ALA A 24 7.15 1.15 -1.61
C ALA A 24 5.88 1.39 -2.42
N LEU A 25 5.99 2.26 -3.42
CA LEU A 25 4.89 2.69 -4.27
C LEU A 25 5.18 2.33 -5.72
N GLU A 26 4.18 1.81 -6.40
CA GLU A 26 4.17 1.58 -7.84
C GLU A 26 3.46 2.75 -8.50
N ILE A 27 4.17 3.51 -9.32
CA ILE A 27 3.64 4.69 -10.00
C ILE A 27 3.54 4.36 -11.48
N ARG A 28 2.35 4.52 -12.04
CA ARG A 28 2.06 4.25 -13.45
C ARG A 28 1.65 5.53 -14.16
N ASP A 29 2.24 5.72 -15.34
CA ASP A 29 1.83 6.72 -16.31
C ASP A 29 1.23 6.00 -17.52
N GLU A 30 -0.10 6.02 -17.61
CA GLU A 30 -0.86 5.36 -18.69
C GLU A 30 -0.61 5.99 -20.06
N LEU A 31 -0.25 7.28 -20.12
CA LEU A 31 0.02 7.98 -21.39
C LEU A 31 1.34 7.50 -21.99
N SER A 32 2.41 7.48 -21.19
CA SER A 32 3.72 7.02 -21.65
C SER A 32 3.88 5.50 -21.59
N ARG A 33 2.95 4.79 -20.95
CA ARG A 33 3.02 3.36 -20.65
C ARG A 33 4.33 3.01 -19.93
N GLN A 34 4.65 3.77 -18.90
CA GLN A 34 5.83 3.53 -18.04
C GLN A 34 5.43 3.32 -16.58
N VAL A 35 6.09 2.36 -15.94
CA VAL A 35 6.01 2.16 -14.49
C VAL A 35 7.33 2.60 -13.86
N SER A 36 7.23 3.29 -12.74
CA SER A 36 8.34 3.60 -11.85
C SER A 36 8.00 3.20 -10.42
N PHE A 37 9.03 3.10 -9.61
CA PHE A 37 8.90 2.77 -8.20
C PHE A 37 9.51 3.89 -7.36
N SER A 38 8.96 4.07 -6.16
CA SER A 38 9.48 4.98 -5.15
C SER A 38 9.43 4.31 -3.79
N ALA A 39 10.34 4.68 -2.87
CA ALA A 39 10.29 4.24 -1.49
C ALA A 39 10.33 5.41 -0.51
N ILE A 40 9.62 5.24 0.61
CA ILE A 40 9.54 6.21 1.70
C ILE A 40 9.89 5.50 3.00
N ASN A 41 10.70 6.13 3.82
CA ASN A 41 10.93 5.71 5.19
C ASN A 41 9.82 6.27 6.09
N LEU A 42 9.01 5.39 6.66
CA LEU A 42 7.82 5.72 7.46
C LEU A 42 8.15 6.38 8.80
N LEU A 43 9.30 6.05 9.40
CA LEU A 43 9.73 6.68 10.65
C LEU A 43 10.02 8.17 10.47
N THR A 44 10.75 8.51 9.40
CA THR A 44 11.20 9.88 9.12
C THR A 44 10.20 10.66 8.27
N GLY A 45 9.40 9.97 7.47
CA GLY A 45 8.53 10.55 6.45
C GLY A 45 9.25 10.95 5.15
N ASN A 46 10.55 10.66 5.04
CA ASN A 46 11.37 11.07 3.90
C ASN A 46 11.27 10.05 2.75
N VAL A 47 11.22 10.58 1.53
CA VAL A 47 11.44 9.79 0.31
C VAL A 47 12.90 9.33 0.29
N LEU A 48 13.12 8.01 0.18
CA LEU A 48 14.45 7.42 0.04
C LEU A 48 14.95 7.58 -1.40
N TRP A 49 14.08 7.23 -2.34
CA TRP A 49 14.29 7.38 -3.77
C TRP A 49 12.93 7.43 -4.47
N GLU A 50 12.92 8.06 -5.64
CA GLU A 50 11.73 8.19 -6.46
C GLU A 50 12.04 7.94 -7.93
N ASN A 51 11.01 7.55 -8.67
CA ASN A 51 11.06 7.41 -10.12
C ASN A 51 12.10 6.38 -10.62
N ILE A 52 12.44 5.39 -9.81
CA ILE A 52 13.33 4.30 -10.20
C ILE A 52 12.63 3.42 -11.22
N ARG A 53 13.34 3.10 -12.30
CA ARG A 53 12.84 2.29 -13.43
C ARG A 53 13.82 1.15 -13.68
N PRO A 54 13.66 0.01 -12.98
CA PRO A 54 14.59 -1.10 -13.06
C PRO A 54 14.71 -1.69 -14.46
N GLU A 55 13.65 -1.53 -15.26
CA GLU A 55 13.59 -1.86 -16.68
C GLU A 55 12.79 -0.79 -17.44
N LYS A 56 13.01 -0.69 -18.75
CA LYS A 56 12.20 0.14 -19.65
C LYS A 56 10.94 -0.62 -20.10
N SER A 57 10.15 -1.10 -19.14
CA SER A 57 8.96 -1.93 -19.38
C SER A 57 7.80 -1.49 -18.49
N TRP A 58 6.59 -1.49 -19.03
CA TRP A 58 5.33 -1.34 -18.27
C TRP A 58 5.01 -2.57 -17.40
N TRP A 59 5.63 -3.70 -17.73
CA TRP A 59 5.29 -5.03 -17.23
C TRP A 59 6.08 -5.40 -16.00
N LEU A 60 6.21 -4.46 -15.06
CA LEU A 60 6.69 -4.72 -13.71
C LEU A 60 5.55 -4.46 -12.71
N GLY A 61 5.56 -5.16 -11.58
CA GLY A 61 4.61 -4.95 -10.49
C GLY A 61 5.23 -5.18 -9.11
N LEU A 62 4.75 -4.46 -8.10
CA LEU A 62 5.15 -4.63 -6.71
C LEU A 62 4.68 -5.98 -6.17
N VAL A 63 5.59 -6.72 -5.51
CA VAL A 63 5.25 -7.90 -4.70
C VAL A 63 5.22 -7.50 -3.22
N GLY A 64 6.35 -7.04 -2.68
CA GLY A 64 6.46 -6.76 -1.26
C GLY A 64 7.85 -6.30 -0.84
N ILE A 65 7.92 -5.79 0.37
CA ILE A 65 9.19 -5.48 1.07
C ILE A 65 9.42 -6.59 2.08
N PHE A 66 10.59 -7.22 2.00
CA PHE A 66 11.00 -8.28 2.89
C PHE A 66 12.38 -7.95 3.45
N ASP A 67 12.43 -7.66 4.76
CA ASP A 67 13.60 -7.05 5.40
C ASP A 67 14.07 -5.80 4.64
N THR A 68 15.24 -5.83 4.03
CA THR A 68 15.81 -4.73 3.24
C THR A 68 15.64 -4.89 1.73
N TYR A 69 14.85 -5.88 1.29
CA TYR A 69 14.67 -6.20 -0.12
C TYR A 69 13.29 -5.81 -0.62
N LEU A 70 13.26 -5.03 -1.71
CA LEU A 70 12.05 -4.83 -2.48
C LEU A 70 11.98 -5.85 -3.61
N ILE A 71 10.91 -6.64 -3.62
CA ILE A 71 10.67 -7.66 -4.63
C ILE A 71 9.64 -7.14 -5.64
N LEU A 72 9.99 -7.25 -6.91
CA LEU A 72 9.12 -6.94 -8.04
C LEU A 72 8.91 -8.19 -8.89
N HIS A 73 7.73 -8.31 -9.47
CA HIS A 73 7.44 -9.24 -10.54
C HIS A 73 7.58 -8.60 -11.91
N LYS A 74 8.00 -9.41 -12.87
CA LYS A 74 8.02 -9.10 -14.29
C LYS A 74 6.99 -9.96 -15.02
N TYR A 75 6.21 -9.35 -15.90
CA TYR A 75 5.25 -10.03 -16.76
C TYR A 75 5.75 -10.04 -18.21
N SER A 76 5.37 -11.03 -19.01
CA SER A 76 5.75 -11.06 -20.43
C SER A 76 4.97 -10.07 -21.28
N SER A 77 3.67 -9.93 -21.04
CA SER A 77 2.81 -9.06 -21.84
C SER A 77 1.42 -8.91 -21.23
N GLN A 78 0.63 -7.97 -21.76
CA GLN A 78 -0.79 -7.78 -21.41
C GLN A 78 -1.65 -9.05 -21.55
N GLN A 79 -1.26 -9.95 -22.45
CA GLN A 79 -2.04 -11.13 -22.80
C GLN A 79 -1.74 -12.34 -21.89
N LYS A 80 -0.67 -12.27 -21.10
CA LYS A 80 -0.27 -13.30 -20.14
C LYS A 80 0.02 -12.63 -18.80
N PRO A 81 -0.97 -12.59 -17.88
CA PRO A 81 -0.80 -11.98 -16.57
C PRO A 81 0.03 -12.84 -15.60
N GLU A 82 0.61 -13.94 -16.07
CA GLU A 82 1.49 -14.79 -15.27
C GLU A 82 2.85 -14.11 -15.13
N PRO A 83 3.37 -13.95 -13.91
CA PRO A 83 4.74 -13.50 -13.72
C PRO A 83 5.72 -14.47 -14.39
N GLU A 84 6.77 -13.94 -14.99
CA GLU A 84 7.83 -14.70 -15.66
C GLU A 84 9.23 -14.30 -15.16
N GLY A 85 9.31 -13.43 -14.15
CA GLY A 85 10.59 -13.03 -13.58
C GLY A 85 10.43 -12.33 -12.24
N VAL A 86 11.51 -12.37 -11.48
CA VAL A 86 11.66 -11.63 -10.22
C VAL A 86 12.82 -10.66 -10.33
N LEU A 87 12.59 -9.42 -9.89
CA LEU A 87 13.65 -8.44 -9.65
C LEU A 87 13.73 -8.18 -8.15
N ILE A 88 14.95 -8.16 -7.63
CA ILE A 88 15.24 -7.87 -6.23
C ILE A 88 16.03 -6.57 -6.17
N LEU A 89 15.51 -5.60 -5.45
CA LEU A 89 16.12 -4.30 -5.25
C LEU A 89 16.51 -4.10 -3.79
N ASP A 90 17.56 -3.32 -3.55
CA ASP A 90 17.87 -2.78 -2.23
C ASP A 90 16.86 -1.68 -1.88
N ILE A 91 16.21 -1.75 -0.72
CA ILE A 91 15.18 -0.77 -0.33
C ILE A 91 15.77 0.61 -0.02
N TYR A 92 17.05 0.72 0.34
CA TYR A 92 17.67 1.99 0.68
C TYR A 92 18.13 2.76 -0.56
N THR A 93 18.62 2.06 -1.58
CA THR A 93 19.20 2.69 -2.78
C THR A 93 18.30 2.60 -4.01
N GLY A 94 17.38 1.63 -4.06
CA GLY A 94 16.59 1.31 -5.25
C GLY A 94 17.40 0.59 -6.34
N GLU A 95 18.66 0.22 -6.06
CA GLU A 95 19.51 -0.50 -7.00
C GLU A 95 19.07 -1.97 -7.14
N VAL A 96 19.14 -2.49 -8.36
CA VAL A 96 18.82 -3.90 -8.62
C VAL A 96 19.98 -4.78 -8.15
N ILE A 97 19.73 -5.57 -7.11
CA ILE A 97 20.68 -6.55 -6.56
C ILE A 97 20.71 -7.79 -7.47
N GLN A 98 19.54 -8.30 -7.85
CA GLN A 98 19.44 -9.55 -8.60
C GLN A 98 18.26 -9.56 -9.54
N ARG A 99 18.43 -10.27 -10.66
CA ARG A 99 17.40 -10.57 -11.65
C ARG A 99 17.31 -12.07 -11.85
N LEU A 100 16.10 -12.60 -11.80
CA LEU A 100 15.80 -14.01 -11.98
C LEU A 100 14.77 -14.13 -13.10
N ASP A 101 15.23 -14.21 -14.33
CA ASP A 101 14.35 -14.46 -15.47
C ASP A 101 13.86 -15.92 -15.46
N ASN A 102 12.61 -16.13 -15.84
CA ASN A 102 11.87 -17.41 -15.82
C ASN A 102 11.56 -17.98 -14.44
N TRP A 103 11.76 -17.21 -13.37
CA TRP A 103 11.42 -17.58 -12.00
C TRP A 103 10.31 -16.67 -11.45
N VAL A 104 9.41 -17.23 -10.67
CA VAL A 104 8.28 -16.54 -10.04
C VAL A 104 8.44 -16.57 -8.53
N PHE A 105 8.13 -15.46 -7.84
CA PHE A 105 8.13 -15.43 -6.38
C PHE A 105 7.11 -16.42 -5.84
N PHE A 106 7.53 -17.20 -4.85
CA PHE A 106 6.65 -18.08 -4.10
C PHE A 106 6.48 -17.59 -2.66
N ASP A 107 7.60 -17.41 -1.96
CA ASP A 107 7.61 -17.07 -0.54
C ASP A 107 8.95 -16.41 -0.15
N PHE A 108 8.97 -15.75 1.01
CA PHE A 108 10.19 -15.26 1.63
C PHE A 108 10.15 -15.47 3.14
N LYS A 109 11.16 -16.15 3.67
CA LYS A 109 11.26 -16.40 5.10
C LYS A 109 12.72 -16.54 5.54
N ASP A 110 13.08 -15.92 6.66
CA ASP A 110 14.41 -16.05 7.27
C ASP A 110 15.55 -15.78 6.27
N ASN A 111 15.42 -14.73 5.45
CA ASN A 111 16.34 -14.34 4.37
C ASN A 111 16.46 -15.35 3.21
N ILE A 112 15.56 -16.32 3.16
CA ILE A 112 15.46 -17.28 2.08
C ILE A 112 14.30 -16.87 1.18
N LEU A 113 14.64 -16.44 -0.02
CA LEU A 113 13.69 -16.28 -1.12
C LEU A 113 13.41 -17.66 -1.73
N VAL A 114 12.13 -18.03 -1.81
CA VAL A 114 11.67 -19.20 -2.56
C VAL A 114 11.08 -18.72 -3.86
N VAL A 115 11.57 -19.27 -4.96
CA VAL A 115 11.04 -19.06 -6.31
C VAL A 115 10.67 -20.39 -6.94
N TYR A 116 9.79 -20.35 -7.94
CA TYR A 116 9.48 -21.52 -8.75
C TYR A 116 9.45 -21.20 -10.24
N GLN A 117 9.61 -22.24 -11.04
CA GLN A 117 9.34 -22.24 -12.47
C GLN A 117 8.53 -23.49 -12.82
N VAL A 118 7.85 -23.50 -13.97
CA VAL A 118 7.10 -24.67 -14.42
C VAL A 118 7.95 -25.46 -15.41
N GLU A 119 8.29 -26.69 -15.05
CA GLU A 119 8.98 -27.66 -15.93
C GLU A 119 8.08 -28.88 -16.13
N ASN A 120 7.83 -29.27 -17.39
CA ASN A 120 6.98 -30.43 -17.72
C ASN A 120 5.61 -30.44 -17.00
N ASN A 121 4.98 -29.26 -16.86
CA ASN A 121 3.72 -29.03 -16.12
C ASN A 121 3.80 -29.22 -14.59
N PHE A 122 4.99 -29.28 -14.00
CA PHE A 122 5.19 -29.34 -12.55
C PHE A 122 5.98 -28.14 -12.04
N PRO A 123 5.63 -27.58 -10.86
CA PRO A 123 6.42 -26.53 -10.26
C PRO A 123 7.75 -27.10 -9.73
N VAL A 124 8.85 -26.51 -10.18
CA VAL A 124 10.21 -26.77 -9.67
C VAL A 124 10.62 -25.57 -8.83
N TYR A 125 10.93 -25.83 -7.57
CA TYR A 125 11.28 -24.79 -6.59
C TYR A 125 12.79 -24.64 -6.47
N LYS A 126 13.21 -23.40 -6.22
CA LYS A 126 14.58 -23.04 -5.89
C LYS A 126 14.57 -22.07 -4.72
N THR A 127 15.50 -22.27 -3.80
CA THR A 127 15.76 -21.35 -2.70
C THR A 127 16.99 -20.51 -3.00
N ILE A 128 16.95 -19.25 -2.61
CA ILE A 128 18.03 -18.28 -2.76
C ILE A 128 18.21 -17.60 -1.42
N GLU A 129 19.37 -17.78 -0.81
CA GLU A 129 19.73 -17.08 0.42
C GLU A 129 20.22 -15.68 0.05
N LEU A 130 19.52 -14.66 0.56
CA LEU A 130 19.92 -13.28 0.42
C LEU A 130 20.73 -12.90 1.68
N SER A 131 22.05 -13.04 1.61
CA SER A 131 22.96 -12.60 2.67
C SER A 131 23.41 -11.16 2.38
N ASN A 132 23.02 -10.21 3.24
CA ASN A 132 23.52 -8.85 3.16
C ASN A 132 25.06 -8.82 3.37
N ASN A 133 25.77 -8.18 2.42
CA ASN A 133 27.16 -7.78 2.62
C ASN A 133 27.27 -6.37 3.25
N SER A 134 26.22 -5.91 3.93
CA SER A 134 26.17 -4.64 4.66
C SER A 134 25.37 -4.82 5.94
N VAL A 135 26.11 -4.92 7.05
CA VAL A 135 25.59 -5.00 8.41
C VAL A 135 24.91 -3.68 8.78
N PHE A 136 23.58 -3.67 8.85
CA PHE A 136 22.87 -2.83 9.81
C PHE A 136 21.86 -3.71 10.53
N VAL A 137 22.23 -4.12 11.75
CA VAL A 137 21.33 -4.81 12.67
C VAL A 137 20.34 -3.77 13.20
N ALA A 138 19.12 -3.81 12.69
CA ALA A 138 17.94 -3.47 13.47
C ALA A 138 17.08 -4.73 13.53
N GLN A 139 17.32 -5.56 14.55
CA GLN A 139 16.33 -6.57 14.93
C GLN A 139 15.07 -5.83 15.38
N SER A 140 14.01 -5.87 14.59
CA SER A 140 12.67 -5.66 15.09
C SER A 140 11.97 -7.02 15.15
N ASP A 141 12.21 -7.74 16.26
CA ASP A 141 11.32 -8.81 16.72
C ASP A 141 10.02 -8.16 17.22
N HIS A 142 9.19 -7.72 16.28
CA HIS A 142 7.81 -7.40 16.58
C HIS A 142 6.94 -8.22 15.64
N ASN A 143 6.35 -9.28 16.18
CA ASN A 143 5.05 -9.79 15.74
C ASN A 143 4.00 -8.67 15.95
N PHE A 144 4.16 -7.55 15.26
CA PHE A 144 3.19 -6.47 15.21
C PHE A 144 2.09 -6.96 14.29
N VAL A 145 1.03 -7.51 14.90
CA VAL A 145 -0.23 -7.69 14.18
C VAL A 145 -0.76 -6.28 13.94
N ALA A 146 -0.48 -5.76 12.75
CA ALA A 146 -0.98 -4.46 12.36
C ALA A 146 -2.51 -4.47 12.50
N PRO A 147 -3.11 -3.40 13.06
CA PRO A 147 -4.55 -3.28 13.09
C PRO A 147 -5.08 -3.32 11.65
N SER A 148 -5.95 -4.29 11.37
CA SER A 148 -6.57 -4.43 10.06
C SER A 148 -7.80 -3.52 9.97
N VAL A 149 -7.87 -2.78 8.88
CA VAL A 149 -9.09 -2.06 8.50
C VAL A 149 -10.19 -3.05 8.20
N ILE A 150 -11.39 -2.79 8.69
CA ILE A 150 -12.56 -3.62 8.42
C ILE A 150 -13.45 -2.90 7.41
N HIS A 151 -13.67 -3.53 6.26
CA HIS A 151 -14.59 -3.07 5.24
C HIS A 151 -16.02 -3.49 5.59
N TYR A 152 -16.93 -2.53 5.70
CA TYR A 152 -18.35 -2.76 5.91
C TYR A 152 -19.17 -2.23 4.72
N PRO A 153 -19.66 -3.10 3.84
CA PRO A 153 -20.62 -2.71 2.81
C PRO A 153 -21.98 -2.32 3.44
N GLU A 154 -22.84 -1.66 2.66
CA GLU A 154 -24.15 -1.13 3.08
C GLU A 154 -25.11 -2.20 3.61
N ASP A 155 -24.97 -3.45 3.16
CA ASP A 155 -25.76 -4.61 3.62
C ASP A 155 -25.20 -5.25 4.90
N SER A 156 -24.04 -4.78 5.40
CA SER A 156 -23.48 -5.23 6.68
C SER A 156 -24.38 -4.83 7.85
N PRO A 157 -24.58 -5.71 8.85
CA PRO A 157 -25.33 -5.38 10.07
C PRO A 157 -24.65 -4.28 10.92
N HIS A 158 -23.35 -4.02 10.70
CA HIS A 158 -22.61 -2.96 11.39
C HIS A 158 -22.78 -1.58 10.75
N PHE A 159 -23.08 -1.53 9.45
CA PHE A 159 -23.18 -0.28 8.68
C PHE A 159 -24.20 0.71 9.28
N PRO A 160 -25.43 0.31 9.68
CA PRO A 160 -26.40 1.25 10.26
C PRO A 160 -25.92 1.96 11.54
N THR A 161 -25.07 1.32 12.33
CA THR A 161 -24.50 1.92 13.55
C THR A 161 -23.49 3.00 13.19
N ILE A 162 -22.60 2.71 12.24
CA ILE A 162 -21.59 3.65 11.75
C ILE A 162 -22.25 4.82 11.02
N PHE A 163 -23.25 4.55 10.19
CA PHE A 163 -24.09 5.56 9.55
C PHE A 163 -24.70 6.52 10.58
N LYS A 164 -25.33 6.00 11.65
CA LYS A 164 -25.92 6.83 12.70
C LYS A 164 -24.88 7.69 13.42
N PHE A 165 -23.67 7.17 13.61
CA PHE A 165 -22.55 7.93 14.18
C PHE A 165 -22.18 9.10 13.25
N LEU A 166 -21.93 8.84 11.97
CA LEU A 166 -21.57 9.84 10.97
C LEU A 166 -22.68 10.90 10.78
N TYR A 167 -23.95 10.48 10.73
CA TYR A 167 -25.08 11.39 10.63
C TYR A 167 -25.17 12.33 11.83
N ARG A 168 -25.03 11.80 13.06
CA ARG A 168 -25.07 12.61 14.28
C ARG A 168 -23.88 13.56 14.42
N LEU A 169 -22.72 13.17 13.92
CA LEU A 169 -21.49 13.94 14.03
C LEU A 169 -21.39 15.03 12.95
N LEU A 170 -21.68 14.68 11.70
CA LEU A 170 -21.41 15.51 10.52
C LEU A 170 -22.67 15.99 9.80
N GLY A 171 -23.85 15.44 10.11
CA GLY A 171 -25.08 15.72 9.36
C GLY A 171 -25.07 15.17 7.93
N ILE A 172 -24.29 14.10 7.67
CA ILE A 172 -24.15 13.49 6.35
C ILE A 172 -24.85 12.13 6.28
N GLU A 173 -25.27 11.76 5.07
CA GLU A 173 -25.82 10.45 4.76
C GLU A 173 -24.76 9.63 4.02
N ALA A 174 -23.99 8.83 4.77
CA ALA A 174 -23.01 7.93 4.20
C ALA A 174 -23.70 6.81 3.41
N GLN A 175 -23.10 6.38 2.30
CA GLN A 175 -23.68 5.41 1.38
C GLN A 175 -22.67 4.31 1.03
N LYS A 176 -23.18 3.17 0.55
CA LYS A 176 -22.45 2.06 -0.10
C LYS A 176 -21.48 1.25 0.77
N ALA A 177 -20.52 1.89 1.43
CA ALA A 177 -19.60 1.20 2.32
C ALA A 177 -18.88 2.18 3.25
N VAL A 178 -18.24 1.63 4.27
CA VAL A 178 -17.26 2.33 5.10
C VAL A 178 -16.08 1.40 5.37
N ASP A 179 -14.89 1.98 5.43
CA ASP A 179 -13.71 1.31 6.01
C ASP A 179 -13.54 1.83 7.43
N TYR A 180 -13.38 0.92 8.39
CA TYR A 180 -13.43 1.24 9.82
C TYR A 180 -12.22 0.70 10.57
N LEU A 181 -11.64 1.53 11.43
CA LEU A 181 -10.62 1.11 12.39
C LEU A 181 -10.72 1.91 13.70
N GLU A 182 -10.72 1.19 14.82
CA GLU A 182 -10.46 1.76 16.13
C GLU A 182 -9.04 1.43 16.57
N ILE A 183 -8.27 2.45 16.95
CA ILE A 183 -6.91 2.28 17.43
C ILE A 183 -6.61 3.31 18.52
N SER A 184 -6.10 2.83 19.66
CA SER A 184 -5.79 3.66 20.84
C SER A 184 -7.01 4.47 21.31
N ASN A 185 -6.98 5.80 21.15
CA ASN A 185 -8.06 6.72 21.50
C ASN A 185 -8.75 7.32 20.27
N LYS A 186 -8.56 6.73 19.09
CA LYS A 186 -9.06 7.25 17.81
C LYS A 186 -10.02 6.28 17.13
N ILE A 187 -10.96 6.87 16.42
CA ILE A 187 -11.85 6.17 15.48
C ILE A 187 -11.53 6.74 14.09
N ILE A 188 -11.20 5.86 13.16
CA ILE A 188 -10.87 6.20 11.78
C ILE A 188 -11.93 5.58 10.88
N ILE A 189 -12.56 6.40 10.05
CA ILE A 189 -13.64 5.99 9.18
C ILE A 189 -13.43 6.59 7.80
N SER A 190 -13.25 5.76 6.79
CA SER A 190 -13.45 6.20 5.41
C SER A 190 -14.89 5.94 5.00
N TYR A 191 -15.55 6.95 4.43
CA TYR A 191 -16.97 6.92 4.09
C TYR A 191 -17.25 7.58 2.74
N TYR A 192 -18.38 7.24 2.13
CA TYR A 192 -18.77 7.77 0.82
C TYR A 192 -20.04 8.60 0.91
N ILE A 193 -20.07 9.70 0.16
CA ILE A 193 -21.29 10.46 -0.14
C ILE A 193 -21.45 10.56 -1.65
N TYR A 194 -22.66 10.39 -2.17
CA TYR A 194 -22.92 10.57 -3.60
C TYR A 194 -23.34 12.01 -3.89
N ARG A 195 -22.59 12.71 -4.76
CA ARG A 195 -22.85 14.09 -5.16
C ARG A 195 -22.54 14.26 -6.65
N GLU A 196 -23.36 15.04 -7.36
CA GLU A 196 -23.07 15.48 -8.73
C GLU A 196 -22.61 14.37 -9.71
N LYS A 197 -23.13 13.15 -9.51
CA LYS A 197 -22.84 11.92 -10.29
C LYS A 197 -21.54 11.17 -9.96
N SER A 198 -20.82 11.57 -8.90
CA SER A 198 -19.66 10.82 -8.39
C SER A 198 -19.84 10.46 -6.92
N PHE A 199 -19.13 9.43 -6.47
CA PHE A 199 -18.92 9.18 -5.06
C PHE A 199 -17.73 9.99 -4.58
N GLN A 200 -17.93 10.77 -3.53
CA GLN A 200 -16.87 11.46 -2.82
C GLN A 200 -16.48 10.62 -1.61
N ASN A 201 -15.24 10.16 -1.57
CA ASN A 201 -14.69 9.38 -0.48
C ASN A 201 -13.95 10.28 0.50
N TYR A 202 -14.40 10.29 1.75
CA TYR A 202 -13.81 11.07 2.83
C TYR A 202 -13.14 10.16 3.85
N LEU A 203 -12.04 10.62 4.44
CA LEU A 203 -11.37 10.00 5.57
C LEU A 203 -11.55 10.87 6.82
N LEU A 204 -12.29 10.34 7.79
CA LEU A 204 -12.54 10.94 9.09
C LEU A 204 -11.64 10.29 10.14
N VAL A 205 -11.07 11.12 11.02
CA VAL A 205 -10.46 10.69 12.28
C VAL A 205 -11.07 11.49 13.42
N THR A 206 -11.56 10.82 14.44
CA THR A 206 -12.01 11.45 15.68
C THR A 206 -11.30 10.89 16.89
N ASN A 207 -11.31 11.61 18.01
CA ASN A 207 -11.02 11.03 19.31
C ASN A 207 -12.29 10.43 19.97
N ARG A 208 -12.16 9.89 21.19
CA ARG A 208 -13.28 9.33 21.97
C ARG A 208 -14.34 10.36 22.39
N ASP A 209 -13.94 11.64 22.48
CA ASP A 209 -14.84 12.77 22.78
C ASP A 209 -15.58 13.28 21.54
N ARG A 210 -15.39 12.61 20.39
CA ARG A 210 -15.96 12.95 19.07
C ARG A 210 -15.45 14.27 18.50
N GLU A 211 -14.32 14.76 18.99
CA GLU A 211 -13.63 15.86 18.33
C GLU A 211 -13.05 15.37 17.01
N ILE A 212 -13.29 16.13 15.95
CA ILE A 212 -12.81 15.82 14.61
C ILE A 212 -11.34 16.25 14.54
N LEU A 213 -10.45 15.27 14.38
CA LEU A 213 -9.01 15.48 14.23
C LEU A 213 -8.58 15.61 12.77
N LEU A 214 -9.32 14.96 11.87
CA LEU A 214 -9.15 14.99 10.41
C LEU A 214 -10.50 14.70 9.76
N ASN A 215 -10.84 15.42 8.69
CA ASN A 215 -11.92 15.07 7.78
C ASN A 215 -11.54 15.53 6.37
N ASP A 216 -10.96 14.62 5.59
CA ASP A 216 -10.33 14.95 4.30
C ASP A 216 -11.07 14.26 3.15
N LEU A 217 -11.34 14.99 2.06
CA LEU A 217 -11.80 14.38 0.81
C LEU A 217 -10.59 13.71 0.14
N ILE A 218 -10.59 12.38 0.08
CA ILE A 218 -9.43 11.61 -0.40
C ILE A 218 -9.56 11.19 -1.85
N ALA A 219 -10.78 11.02 -2.38
CA ALA A 219 -11.00 10.73 -3.79
C ALA A 219 -12.42 11.10 -4.26
N GLU A 220 -12.56 11.34 -5.56
CA GLU A 220 -13.84 11.34 -6.26
C GLU A 220 -13.83 10.20 -7.29
N THR A 221 -14.76 9.26 -7.16
CA THR A 221 -14.73 7.97 -7.88
C THR A 221 -16.11 7.58 -8.40
N GLU A 222 -16.15 6.76 -9.45
CA GLU A 222 -17.42 6.17 -9.93
C GLU A 222 -17.88 4.99 -9.06
N GLY A 223 -16.95 4.39 -8.30
CA GLY A 223 -17.20 3.23 -7.43
C GLY A 223 -16.66 3.40 -6.02
N VAL A 224 -16.67 2.31 -5.28
CA VAL A 224 -16.21 2.21 -3.88
C VAL A 224 -14.88 1.45 -3.85
N GLY A 225 -13.94 1.95 -3.05
CA GLY A 225 -12.67 1.30 -2.77
C GLY A 225 -12.75 0.34 -1.57
N ILE A 226 -11.73 -0.49 -1.45
CA ILE A 226 -11.49 -1.37 -0.29
C ILE A 226 -10.10 -1.00 0.24
N ASP A 227 -9.90 -1.07 1.56
CA ASP A 227 -8.63 -0.76 2.22
C ASP A 227 -8.13 0.66 1.86
N THR A 228 -9.03 1.63 1.91
CA THR A 228 -8.79 3.04 1.50
C THR A 228 -7.74 3.76 2.35
N PHE A 229 -7.39 3.19 3.51
CA PHE A 229 -6.29 3.64 4.36
C PHE A 229 -5.65 2.45 5.07
N THR A 230 -4.48 2.65 5.66
CA THR A 230 -3.83 1.67 6.55
C THR A 230 -3.12 2.37 7.71
N VAL A 231 -2.73 1.60 8.71
CA VAL A 231 -1.90 2.09 9.82
C VAL A 231 -0.65 1.23 9.94
N LYS A 232 0.53 1.87 9.86
CA LYS A 232 1.86 1.24 9.99
C LYS A 232 2.78 2.13 10.82
N SER A 233 3.54 1.55 11.75
CA SER A 233 4.47 2.28 12.64
C SER A 233 3.85 3.57 13.22
N ASP A 234 2.67 3.45 13.84
CA ASP A 234 1.87 4.55 14.41
C ASP A 234 1.54 5.70 13.44
N THR A 235 1.55 5.42 12.14
CA THR A 235 1.24 6.37 11.08
C THR A 235 0.01 5.91 10.30
N LEU A 236 -1.02 6.75 10.25
CA LEU A 236 -2.14 6.62 9.32
C LEU A 236 -1.68 7.00 7.93
N LEU A 237 -1.84 6.10 6.97
CA LEU A 237 -1.38 6.23 5.59
C LEU A 237 -2.56 6.07 4.62
N TYR A 238 -2.64 6.92 3.61
CA TYR A 238 -3.64 6.82 2.55
C TYR A 238 -3.16 7.49 1.25
N VAL A 239 -3.78 7.09 0.14
CA VAL A 239 -3.59 7.72 -1.16
C VAL A 239 -4.72 8.72 -1.40
N LYS A 240 -4.35 9.95 -1.77
CA LYS A 240 -5.29 11.01 -2.13
C LYS A 240 -5.18 11.34 -3.62
N ASN A 241 -6.34 11.46 -4.27
CA ASN A 241 -6.48 11.77 -5.69
C ASN A 241 -5.58 10.91 -6.58
N GLU A 242 -5.41 9.64 -6.21
CA GLU A 242 -4.57 8.64 -6.86
C GLU A 242 -3.07 8.99 -7.02
N THR A 243 -2.61 10.15 -6.56
CA THR A 243 -1.27 10.70 -6.91
C THR A 243 -0.51 11.20 -5.69
N GLN A 244 -1.19 11.44 -4.57
CA GLN A 244 -0.60 11.92 -3.34
C GLN A 244 -0.55 10.80 -2.30
N PHE A 245 0.60 10.58 -1.70
CA PHE A 245 0.74 9.71 -0.54
C PHE A 245 0.81 10.55 0.72
N ILE A 246 -0.11 10.32 1.64
CA ILE A 246 -0.28 11.12 2.85
C ILE A 246 -0.10 10.25 4.09
N GLY A 247 0.58 10.80 5.09
CA GLY A 247 0.83 10.15 6.36
C GLY A 247 0.64 11.10 7.55
N TYR A 248 -0.13 10.67 8.54
CA TYR A 248 -0.30 11.38 9.81
C TYR A 248 0.13 10.49 10.98
N GLU A 249 0.85 11.09 11.91
CA GLU A 249 1.12 10.48 13.21
C GLU A 249 -0.19 10.36 14.00
N LEU A 250 -0.45 9.16 14.53
CA LEU A 250 -1.64 8.87 15.34
C LEU A 250 -1.41 9.28 16.80
#